data_AF-A0A7W0TLS4-F1
#
_entry.id   AF-A0A7W0TLS4-F1
#
_cell.length_a   1.000
_cell.length_b   1.000
_cell.length_c   1.000
_cell.angle_alpha   90.00
_cell.angle_beta   90.00
_cell.angle_gamma   90.00
#
_symmetry.space_group_name_H-M   'P 1'
#
loop_
_entity.id
_entity.type
_entity.pdbx_description
1 polymer ?
#
loop_
_entity_poly.entity_id
_entity_poly.type
_entity_poly.pdbx_seq_one_letter_code
_entity_poly.pdbx_strand_id
1 'polypeptide(L)'
;MTVPASHRRRLIDADEADHEVCRLVLVGLQLPLLTTWPTFTEAMYLVSRAGGAPGRDALWKLTLSGRLDLADLSRSALERSSRLMAKYADLPMDLADATRVALAEERGLRQVFTLDSDFQIYRMHGRQRFEIIPG
;
A
#
# COMPACT_ATOMS: atom_id res chain seq x y z
N MET A 1 -8.17 -0.92 0.19
CA MET A 1 -6.98 -1.63 0.73
C MET A 1 -5.79 -0.66 0.73
N THR A 2 -4.98 -0.65 1.78
CA THR A 2 -3.70 0.07 2.03
C THR A 2 -3.66 1.57 2.30
N VAL A 3 -2.68 1.98 3.12
CA VAL A 3 -2.12 3.33 3.29
C VAL A 3 -1.10 3.54 2.16
N PRO A 4 -0.86 4.77 1.66
CA PRO A 4 0.03 4.98 0.53
C PRO A 4 1.45 4.52 0.87
N ALA A 5 1.87 3.39 0.32
CA ALA A 5 3.28 3.17 0.01
C ALA A 5 3.47 3.79 -1.38
N SER A 6 4.01 5.00 -1.36
CA SER A 6 4.41 5.77 -2.52
C SER A 6 5.89 5.50 -2.74
N HIS A 7 6.22 4.92 -3.90
CA HIS A 7 7.57 4.70 -4.39
C HIS A 7 8.57 5.81 -3.98
N ARG A 8 9.80 5.39 -3.67
CA ARG A 8 11.00 6.17 -3.25
C ARG A 8 11.25 7.53 -3.90
N ARG A 9 10.62 7.88 -5.02
CA ARG A 9 10.79 9.19 -5.69
C ARG A 9 9.67 10.19 -5.40
N ARG A 10 8.43 9.75 -5.19
CA ARG A 10 7.28 10.68 -5.09
C ARG A 10 6.93 11.13 -3.69
N LEU A 11 7.39 10.48 -2.62
CA LEU A 11 7.12 10.99 -1.26
C LEU A 11 7.98 12.21 -0.87
N ILE A 12 9.09 12.43 -1.59
CA ILE A 12 9.86 13.69 -1.42
C ILE A 12 9.17 14.84 -2.19
N ASP A 13 8.22 14.50 -3.07
CA ASP A 13 7.58 15.38 -4.04
C ASP A 13 6.04 15.21 -4.03
N ALA A 14 5.49 14.74 -2.91
CA ALA A 14 4.04 14.68 -2.74
C ALA A 14 3.60 16.10 -2.44
N ASP A 15 3.24 16.83 -3.50
CA ASP A 15 2.69 18.17 -3.38
C ASP A 15 1.49 18.17 -2.43
N GLU A 16 1.24 19.30 -1.77
CA GLU A 16 0.07 19.52 -0.89
C GLU A 16 -1.26 19.08 -1.55
N ALA A 17 -1.33 19.16 -2.89
CA ALA A 17 -2.45 18.70 -3.68
C ALA A 17 -2.73 17.20 -3.56
N ASP A 18 -1.71 16.34 -3.64
CA ASP A 18 -1.85 14.88 -3.52
C ASP A 18 -2.29 14.50 -2.10
N HIS A 19 -1.77 15.23 -1.10
CA HIS A 19 -2.14 15.04 0.30
C HIS A 19 -3.63 15.36 0.55
N GLU A 20 -4.16 16.46 0.02
CA GLU A 20 -5.56 16.83 0.20
C GLU A 20 -6.51 15.86 -0.53
N VAL A 21 -6.16 15.42 -1.74
CA VAL A 21 -6.93 14.41 -2.47
C VAL A 21 -6.99 13.09 -1.68
N CYS A 22 -5.86 12.64 -1.14
CA CYS A 22 -5.81 11.45 -0.30
C CYS A 22 -6.68 11.63 0.96
N ARG A 23 -6.62 12.80 1.61
CA ARG A 23 -7.42 13.10 2.80
C ARG A 23 -8.92 13.04 2.53
N LEU A 24 -9.38 13.63 1.42
CA LEU A 24 -10.79 13.62 1.02
C LEU A 24 -11.30 12.21 0.71
N VAL A 25 -10.52 11.42 -0.03
CA VAL A 25 -10.89 10.02 -0.32
C VAL A 25 -10.94 9.19 0.96
N LEU A 26 -9.98 9.37 1.87
CA LEU A 26 -9.87 8.57 3.08
C LEU A 26 -11.11 8.70 4.00
N VAL A 27 -11.83 9.83 3.94
CA VAL A 27 -13.11 10.04 4.64
C VAL A 27 -14.21 9.10 4.12
N GLY A 28 -14.19 8.76 2.83
CA GLY A 28 -15.18 7.89 2.20
C GLY A 28 -14.83 6.40 2.20
N LEU A 29 -13.63 6.02 2.65
CA LEU A 29 -13.22 4.62 2.68
C LEU A 29 -13.82 3.89 3.88
N GLN A 30 -14.20 2.64 3.65
CA GLN A 30 -14.61 1.76 4.75
C GLN A 30 -13.39 1.41 5.61
N LEU A 31 -13.56 1.61 6.92
CA LEU A 31 -12.58 1.22 7.93
C LEU A 31 -12.92 -0.17 8.51
N PRO A 32 -11.92 -0.93 8.97
CA PRO A 32 -10.49 -0.60 8.94
C PRO A 32 -9.86 -0.70 7.55
N LEU A 33 -8.85 0.14 7.28
CA LEU A 33 -7.98 -0.07 6.13
C LEU A 33 -7.06 -1.26 6.41
N LEU A 34 -6.79 -2.08 5.41
CA LEU A 34 -5.92 -3.25 5.54
C LEU A 34 -4.55 -3.01 4.88
N THR A 35 -3.45 -3.35 5.55
CA THR A 35 -2.08 -3.27 5.00
C THR A 35 -1.22 -4.46 5.45
N THR A 36 0.01 -4.57 4.93
CA THR A 36 1.01 -5.58 5.34
C THR A 36 2.15 -4.95 6.13
N TRP A 37 2.89 -5.76 6.88
CA TRP A 37 4.10 -5.32 7.60
C TRP A 37 5.17 -4.70 6.69
N PRO A 38 5.50 -5.27 5.50
CA PRO A 38 6.42 -4.62 4.56
C PRO A 38 5.97 -3.23 4.12
N THR A 39 4.69 -3.07 3.75
CA THR A 39 4.11 -1.77 3.38
C THR A 39 4.12 -0.78 4.55
N PHE A 40 3.80 -1.25 5.76
CA PHE A 40 3.86 -0.41 6.96
C PHE A 40 5.29 0.03 7.29
N THR A 41 6.27 -0.86 7.11
CA THR A 41 7.69 -0.54 7.32
C THR A 41 8.17 0.51 6.33
N GLU A 42 7.80 0.38 5.06
CA GLU A 42 8.11 1.38 4.04
C GLU A 42 7.45 2.72 4.37
N ALA A 43 6.15 2.72 4.71
CA ALA A 43 5.42 3.93 5.11
C ALA A 43 6.11 4.61 6.31
N MET A 44 6.52 3.86 7.33
CA MET A 44 7.28 4.36 8.48
C MET A 44 8.59 5.03 8.08
N TYR A 45 9.36 4.41 7.18
CA TYR A 45 10.61 4.97 6.67
C TYR A 45 10.36 6.29 5.91
N LEU A 46 9.35 6.28 5.05
CA LEU A 46 8.94 7.41 4.21
C LEU A 46 8.48 8.61 5.06
N VAL A 47 7.50 8.43 5.94
CA VAL A 47 7.01 9.53 6.79
C VAL A 47 8.09 10.04 7.75
N SER A 48 9.00 9.17 8.19
CA SER A 48 10.14 9.60 9.01
C SER A 48 11.09 10.52 8.25
N ARG A 49 11.24 10.32 6.94
CA ARG A 49 12.09 11.15 6.08
C ARG A 49 11.47 12.50 5.74
N ALA A 50 10.15 12.55 5.54
CA ALA A 50 9.45 13.77 5.17
C ALA A 50 9.05 14.63 6.38
N GLY A 51 8.52 14.01 7.44
CA GLY A 51 7.88 14.70 8.57
C GLY A 51 8.43 14.33 9.95
N GLY A 52 9.47 13.51 10.04
CA GLY A 52 10.12 13.16 11.31
C GLY A 52 9.24 12.32 12.25
N ALA A 53 9.34 12.57 13.56
CA ALA A 53 8.62 11.81 14.59
C ALA A 53 7.07 11.92 14.51
N PRO A 54 6.48 13.11 14.29
CA PRO A 54 5.03 13.24 14.18
C PRO A 54 4.38 12.36 13.12
N GLY A 55 5.04 12.16 11.96
CA GLY A 55 4.53 11.29 10.90
C GLY A 55 4.46 9.83 11.33
N ARG A 56 5.49 9.33 12.03
CA ARG A 56 5.50 7.96 12.58
C ARG A 56 4.42 7.78 13.64
N ASP A 57 4.26 8.77 14.51
CA ASP A 57 3.23 8.74 15.57
C ASP A 57 1.82 8.71 14.99
N ALA A 58 1.59 9.40 13.87
CA ALA A 58 0.31 9.35 13.15
C ALA A 58 0.00 7.94 12.62
N LEU A 59 0.98 7.24 12.03
CA LEU A 59 0.81 5.85 11.60
C LEU A 59 0.50 4.93 12.78
N TRP A 60 1.22 5.07 13.90
CA TRP A 60 0.92 4.29 15.11
C TRP A 60 -0.47 4.56 15.66
N LYS A 61 -0.92 5.82 15.68
CA LYS A 61 -2.27 6.17 16.11
C LYS A 61 -3.34 5.51 15.23
N LEU A 62 -3.14 5.44 13.91
CA LEU A 62 -4.06 4.75 13.01
C LEU A 62 -4.14 3.25 13.32
N THR A 63 -3.01 2.60 13.56
CA THR A 63 -2.97 1.17 13.89
C THR A 63 -3.58 0.90 15.26
N LEU A 64 -3.16 1.62 16.30
CA LEU A 64 -3.64 1.41 17.67
C LEU A 64 -5.11 1.79 17.88
N SER A 65 -5.66 2.66 17.02
CA SER A 65 -7.10 2.97 17.02
C SER A 65 -7.96 1.98 16.23
N GLY A 66 -7.36 0.96 15.61
CA GLY A 66 -8.10 0.00 14.76
C GLY A 66 -8.62 0.60 13.46
N ARG A 67 -8.04 1.74 13.00
CA ARG A 67 -8.36 2.33 11.70
C ARG A 67 -7.47 1.78 10.58
N LEU A 68 -6.34 1.19 10.95
CA LEU A 68 -5.39 0.53 10.06
C LEU A 68 -5.00 -0.84 10.63
N ASP A 69 -5.48 -1.90 9.99
CA ASP A 69 -5.16 -3.27 10.35
C ASP A 69 -3.89 -3.75 9.64
N LEU A 70 -2.96 -4.26 10.43
CA LEU A 70 -1.75 -4.95 9.96
C LEU A 70 -2.08 -6.43 9.77
N ALA A 71 -2.23 -6.84 8.51
CA ALA A 71 -2.52 -8.22 8.17
C ALA A 71 -1.28 -9.11 8.34
N ASP A 72 -1.47 -10.25 9.02
CA ASP A 72 -0.52 -11.35 8.96
C ASP A 72 -0.54 -11.98 7.56
N LEU A 73 0.65 -12.27 7.05
CA LEU A 73 0.81 -12.94 5.76
C LEU A 73 0.73 -14.44 5.97
N SER A 74 -0.24 -15.07 5.31
CA SER A 74 -0.32 -16.52 5.22
C SER A 74 0.87 -17.10 4.44
N ARG A 75 1.08 -18.42 4.56
CA ARG A 75 2.08 -19.13 3.73
C ARG A 75 1.79 -18.97 2.23
N SER A 76 0.52 -19.04 1.83
CA SER A 76 0.11 -18.83 0.43
C SER A 76 0.45 -17.42 -0.05
N ALA A 77 0.22 -16.40 0.77
CA ALA A 77 0.56 -15.03 0.44
C ALA A 77 2.08 -14.83 0.29
N LEU A 78 2.89 -15.45 1.16
CA LEU A 78 4.35 -15.40 1.07
C LEU A 78 4.87 -16.05 -0.21
N GLU A 79 4.42 -17.27 -0.51
CA GLU A 79 4.78 -17.96 -1.76
C GLU A 79 4.32 -17.18 -2.99
N ARG A 80 3.13 -16.58 -2.91
CA ARG A 80 2.60 -15.76 -4.00
C ARG A 80 3.43 -14.50 -4.20
N SER A 81 3.85 -13.84 -3.12
CA SER A 81 4.72 -12.66 -3.18
C SER A 81 6.04 -12.98 -3.89
N SER A 82 6.68 -14.10 -3.54
CA SER A 82 7.90 -14.57 -4.23
C SER A 82 7.68 -14.78 -5.74
N ARG A 83 6.58 -15.44 -6.13
CA ARG A 83 6.23 -15.62 -7.55
C ARG A 83 5.94 -14.30 -8.26
N LEU A 84 5.33 -13.32 -7.59
CA LEU A 84 5.06 -12.00 -8.15
C LEU A 84 6.35 -11.23 -8.40
N MET A 85 7.29 -11.23 -7.45
CA MET A 85 8.59 -10.60 -7.62
C MET A 85 9.38 -11.22 -8.78
N ALA A 86 9.34 -12.55 -8.94
CA ALA A 86 9.94 -13.21 -10.09
C ALA A 86 9.25 -12.84 -11.42
N LYS A 87 7.91 -12.74 -11.42
CA LYS A 87 7.13 -12.37 -12.61
C LYS A 87 7.39 -10.94 -13.07
N TYR A 88 7.52 -10.01 -12.12
CA TYR A 88 7.70 -8.58 -12.39
C TYR A 88 9.15 -8.15 -12.18
N ALA A 89 10.12 -9.05 -12.39
CA ALA A 89 11.54 -8.76 -12.16
C ALA A 89 12.11 -7.64 -13.05
N ASP A 90 11.54 -7.45 -14.24
CA ASP A 90 11.89 -6.36 -15.18
C ASP A 90 11.17 -5.03 -14.85
N LEU A 91 10.36 -5.02 -13.80
CA LEU A 91 9.58 -3.88 -13.31
C LEU A 91 9.99 -3.59 -11.85
N PRO A 92 9.70 -2.41 -11.29
CA PRO A 92 10.18 -2.02 -9.97
C PRO A 92 9.44 -2.68 -8.79
N MET A 93 8.90 -3.90 -8.96
CA MET A 93 8.16 -4.56 -7.89
C MET A 93 9.07 -4.91 -6.71
N ASP A 94 8.76 -4.34 -5.55
CA ASP A 94 9.41 -4.66 -4.30
C ASP A 94 8.56 -5.59 -3.42
N LEU A 95 9.05 -5.87 -2.21
CA LEU A 95 8.36 -6.73 -1.26
C LEU A 95 7.06 -6.11 -0.73
N ALA A 96 7.00 -4.78 -0.58
CA ALA A 96 5.78 -4.10 -0.14
C ALA A 96 4.68 -4.31 -1.17
N ASP A 97 4.96 -4.06 -2.44
CA ASP A 97 3.97 -4.22 -3.51
C ASP A 97 3.60 -5.69 -3.75
N ALA A 98 4.58 -6.60 -3.73
CA ALA A 98 4.31 -8.02 -3.90
C ALA A 98 3.36 -8.55 -2.80
N THR A 99 3.58 -8.16 -1.55
CA THR A 99 2.73 -8.59 -0.43
C THR A 99 1.36 -7.94 -0.44
N ARG A 100 1.23 -6.69 -0.91
CA ARG A 100 -0.07 -6.05 -1.15
C ARG A 100 -0.88 -6.78 -2.20
N VAL A 101 -0.29 -7.08 -3.35
CA VAL A 101 -0.96 -7.80 -4.44
C VAL A 101 -1.36 -9.20 -3.97
N ALA A 102 -0.47 -9.92 -3.28
CA ALA A 102 -0.76 -11.25 -2.75
C ALA A 102 -1.90 -11.24 -1.72
N LEU A 103 -1.92 -10.26 -0.80
CA LEU A 103 -2.99 -10.11 0.18
C LEU A 103 -4.32 -9.74 -0.49
N ALA A 104 -4.31 -8.84 -1.48
CA ALA A 104 -5.50 -8.50 -2.26
C ALA A 104 -6.10 -9.74 -2.93
N GLU A 105 -5.25 -10.52 -3.62
CA GLU A 105 -5.64 -11.77 -4.25
C GLU A 105 -6.26 -12.74 -3.25
N GLU A 106 -5.63 -12.94 -2.10
CA GLU A 106 -6.13 -13.85 -1.06
C GLU A 106 -7.46 -13.41 -0.45
N ARG A 107 -7.67 -12.09 -0.29
CA ARG A 107 -8.85 -11.51 0.33
C ARG A 107 -9.95 -11.13 -0.67
N GLY A 108 -9.73 -11.35 -1.97
CA GLY A 108 -10.67 -10.93 -3.01
C GLY A 108 -10.84 -9.41 -3.13
N LEU A 109 -9.84 -8.63 -2.68
CA LEU A 109 -9.92 -7.17 -2.63
C LEU A 109 -9.39 -6.56 -3.94
N ARG A 110 -10.30 -5.96 -4.71
CA ARG A 110 -9.96 -5.32 -5.99
C ARG A 110 -9.57 -3.84 -5.86
N GLN A 111 -9.98 -3.19 -4.78
CA GLN A 111 -9.75 -1.77 -4.55
C GLN A 111 -8.46 -1.52 -3.77
N VAL A 112 -7.54 -0.76 -4.36
CA VAL A 112 -6.25 -0.40 -3.77
C VAL A 112 -6.15 1.12 -3.66
N PHE A 113 -5.97 1.60 -2.44
CA PHE A 113 -5.65 2.99 -2.15
C PHE A 113 -4.14 3.18 -2.26
N THR A 114 -3.70 3.85 -3.32
CA THR A 114 -2.30 4.09 -3.65
C THR A 114 -2.16 5.20 -4.69
N LEU A 115 -1.07 5.96 -4.60
CA LEU A 115 -0.64 6.88 -5.65
C LEU A 115 0.40 6.23 -6.58
N ASP A 116 0.77 4.97 -6.31
CA ASP A 116 1.76 4.27 -7.11
C ASP A 116 1.14 3.76 -8.42
N SER A 117 1.62 4.31 -9.54
CA SER A 117 1.19 3.94 -10.89
C SER A 117 1.53 2.49 -11.25
N ASP A 118 2.46 1.84 -10.55
CA ASP A 118 2.85 0.46 -10.84
C ASP A 118 1.69 -0.51 -10.61
N PHE A 119 0.72 -0.16 -9.75
CA PHE A 119 -0.53 -0.91 -9.60
C PHE A 119 -1.40 -0.91 -10.87
N GLN A 120 -1.16 0.00 -11.83
CA GLN A 120 -1.79 -0.03 -13.15
C GLN A 120 -1.21 -1.13 -14.04
N ILE A 121 0.01 -1.60 -13.76
CA ILE A 121 0.68 -2.68 -14.47
C ILE A 121 0.34 -4.01 -13.81
N TYR A 122 0.30 -4.07 -12.49
CA TYR A 122 0.02 -5.29 -11.75
C TYR A 122 -1.39 -5.83 -12.04
N ARG A 123 -1.49 -7.16 -12.00
CA ARG A 123 -2.73 -7.88 -12.33
C ARG A 123 -3.07 -8.88 -11.24
N MET A 124 -4.26 -8.73 -10.65
CA MET A 124 -4.84 -9.68 -9.71
C MET A 124 -5.11 -11.00 -10.44
N HIS A 125 -4.58 -12.09 -9.86
CA HIS A 125 -4.52 -13.43 -10.44
C HIS A 125 -3.97 -13.46 -11.88
N GLY A 126 -3.14 -12.47 -12.23
CA GLY A 126 -2.57 -12.30 -13.57
C GLY A 126 -3.56 -11.85 -14.65
N ARG A 127 -4.82 -11.54 -14.33
CA ARG A 127 -5.86 -11.25 -15.34
C ARG A 127 -6.60 -9.93 -15.11
N GLN A 128 -6.90 -9.60 -13.86
CA GLN A 128 -7.77 -8.47 -13.53
C GLN A 128 -6.97 -7.23 -13.13
N ARG A 129 -7.45 -6.05 -13.51
CA ARG A 129 -6.89 -4.77 -13.07
C ARG A 129 -7.39 -4.42 -11.66
N PHE A 130 -6.54 -3.75 -10.89
CA PHE A 130 -6.94 -3.13 -9.63
C PHE A 130 -7.76 -1.86 -9.89
N GLU A 131 -8.69 -1.59 -8.99
CA GLU A 131 -9.40 -0.32 -8.88
C GLU A 131 -8.57 0.59 -7.98
N ILE A 132 -7.82 1.51 -8.59
CA ILE A 132 -6.89 2.41 -7.87
C ILE A 132 -7.64 3.64 -7.39
N ILE A 133 -7.36 4.05 -6.15
CA ILE A 133 -7.94 5.24 -5.53
C ILE A 133 -6.83 6.01 -4.78
N PRO A 134 -6.77 7.36 -4.84
CA PRO A 134 -7.47 8.22 -5.78
C PRO A 134 -7.06 7.88 -7.22
N GLY A 135 -8.04 7.84 -8.12
CA GLY A 135 -7.82 7.57 -9.54
C GLY A 135 -7.51 8.84 -10.33
#